data_AF-A0A2S1LH49-F1
#
_entry.id   AF-A0A2S1LH49-F1
#
_cell.length_a   1.000
_cell.length_b   1.000
_cell.length_c   1.000
_cell.angle_alpha   90.00
_cell.angle_beta   90.00
_cell.angle_gamma   90.00
#
_symmetry.space_group_name_H-M   'P 1'
#
loop_
_entity.id
_entity.type
_entity.pdbx_description
1 polymer ?
#
loop_
_entity_poly.entity_id
_entity_poly.type
_entity_poly.pdbx_seq_one_letter_code
_entity_poly.pdbx_strand_id
1 'polypeptide(L)'
;MIKPYSAYKFELPSFIFVCTVMLYSSIMQGQEVKVDSVTKKKYITVDVVKTYERIVAKGSYNPELLEYLGNHYYNVHNIVKSKIYFDLLFTKCQRSKISAKAVAIYKTL
;
A
#
# COMPACT_ATOMS: atom_id res chain seq x y z
N MET A 1 82.04 3.22 4.69
CA MET A 1 81.11 4.17 5.34
C MET A 1 79.72 3.54 5.33
N ILE A 2 79.25 3.05 6.47
CA ILE A 2 77.88 2.54 6.64
C ILE A 2 77.28 3.36 7.78
N LYS A 3 76.23 4.15 7.50
CA LYS A 3 75.51 4.90 8.54
C LYS A 3 74.58 3.92 9.28
N PRO A 4 74.56 3.91 10.62
CA PRO A 4 73.67 3.04 11.36
C PRO A 4 72.20 3.50 11.22
N TYR A 5 71.31 2.53 11.06
CA TYR A 5 69.86 2.72 10.96
C TYR A 5 69.32 3.13 12.34
N SER A 6 68.67 4.29 12.42
CA SER A 6 68.08 4.82 13.65
C SER A 6 66.82 4.01 14.01
N ALA A 7 66.85 3.33 15.15
CA ALA A 7 65.70 2.63 15.69
C ALA A 7 64.63 3.65 16.15
N TYR A 8 63.48 3.66 15.48
CA TYR A 8 62.34 4.49 15.88
C TYR A 8 61.82 4.03 17.25
N LYS A 9 62.03 4.84 18.29
CA LYS A 9 61.41 4.65 19.60
C LYS A 9 59.94 5.05 19.47
N PHE A 10 59.09 4.06 19.31
CA PHE A 10 57.65 4.25 19.26
C PHE A 10 57.14 4.47 20.68
N GLU A 11 56.86 5.73 21.03
CA GLU A 11 56.28 6.08 22.34
C GLU A 11 54.91 5.39 22.48
N LEU A 12 54.77 4.51 23.48
CA LEU A 12 53.54 3.77 23.81
C LEU A 12 52.24 4.62 23.75
N PRO A 13 52.20 5.87 24.24
CA PRO A 13 50.99 6.70 24.15
C PRO A 13 50.63 7.11 22.71
N SER A 14 51.62 7.30 21.84
CA SER A 14 51.39 7.57 20.41
C SER A 14 50.71 6.38 19.72
N PHE A 15 51.07 5.15 20.12
CA PHE A 15 50.54 3.93 19.54
C PHE A 15 49.07 3.77 19.88
N ILE A 16 48.76 3.95 21.16
CA ILE A 16 47.40 3.87 21.68
C ILE A 16 46.53 4.94 21.01
N PHE A 17 47.03 6.17 20.85
CA PHE A 17 46.29 7.23 20.18
C PHE A 17 45.95 6.88 18.73
N VAL A 18 46.93 6.41 17.94
CA VAL A 18 46.70 6.02 16.54
C VAL A 18 45.73 4.85 16.43
N CYS A 19 45.87 3.82 17.27
CA CYS A 19 44.94 2.70 17.31
C CYS A 19 43.51 3.14 17.67
N THR A 20 43.37 4.07 18.61
CA THR A 20 42.05 4.56 19.03
C THR A 20 41.35 5.32 17.91
N VAL A 21 42.08 6.18 17.17
CA VAL A 21 41.54 6.91 16.01
C VAL A 21 41.11 5.97 14.89
N MET A 22 41.88 4.91 14.62
CA MET A 22 41.51 3.90 13.60
C MET A 22 40.29 3.06 13.98
N LEU A 23 40.10 2.77 15.27
CA LEU A 23 38.92 2.03 15.72
C LEU A 23 37.65 2.88 15.61
N TYR A 24 37.72 4.20 15.89
CA TYR A 24 36.57 5.10 15.75
C TYR A 24 36.08 5.27 14.31
N SER A 25 36.98 5.29 13.31
CA SER A 25 36.56 5.40 11.90
C SER A 25 35.81 4.18 11.39
N SER A 26 36.06 3.01 11.99
CA SER A 26 35.43 1.73 11.63
C SER A 26 33.97 1.62 12.11
N ILE A 27 33.62 2.31 13.21
CA ILE A 27 32.29 2.22 13.83
C ILE A 27 31.25 3.08 13.08
N MET A 28 31.67 4.16 12.41
CA MET A 28 30.76 5.06 11.69
C MET A 28 30.21 4.51 10.37
N GLN A 29 30.82 3.46 9.80
CA GLN A 29 30.37 2.85 8.53
C GLN A 29 29.33 1.74 8.72
N GLY A 30 29.04 1.33 9.95
CA GLY A 30 28.13 0.21 10.28
C GLY A 30 26.66 0.56 10.47
N GLN A 31 26.28 1.84 10.35
CA GLN A 31 24.90 2.30 10.51
C GLN A 31 24.29 2.82 9.20
N GLU A 32 24.52 2.12 8.09
CA GLU A 32 23.45 2.03 7.09
C GLU A 32 22.42 1.02 7.62
N VAL A 33 21.66 1.45 8.64
CA VAL A 33 20.33 0.87 8.81
C VAL A 33 19.66 1.19 7.49
N LYS A 34 19.49 0.18 6.63
CA LYS A 34 18.41 0.20 5.65
C LYS A 34 17.18 0.38 6.50
N VAL A 35 16.83 1.64 6.75
CA VAL A 35 15.51 2.06 7.16
C VAL A 35 14.72 1.67 5.93
N ASP A 36 14.32 0.39 5.92
CA ASP A 36 13.45 -0.19 4.94
C ASP A 36 12.29 0.75 4.96
N SER A 37 12.27 1.61 3.96
CA SER A 37 11.50 2.83 4.03
C SER A 37 10.07 2.36 4.16
N VAL A 38 9.52 2.51 5.37
CA VAL A 38 8.12 2.22 5.69
C VAL A 38 7.21 3.23 4.96
N THR A 39 7.67 3.78 3.84
CA THR A 39 6.91 4.32 2.72
C THR A 39 6.34 3.24 1.80
N LYS A 40 6.44 1.95 2.13
CA LYS A 40 5.41 1.00 1.70
C LYS A 40 4.34 0.90 2.77
N LYS A 41 3.56 1.98 2.93
CA LYS A 41 2.12 1.76 3.05
C LYS A 41 1.75 1.00 1.79
N LYS A 42 1.78 -0.34 1.88
CA LYS A 42 1.14 -1.23 0.92
C LYS A 42 -0.35 -0.95 1.13
N TYR A 43 -0.81 0.19 0.64
CA TYR A 43 -2.19 0.34 0.23
C TYR A 43 -2.32 -0.76 -0.80
N ILE A 44 -2.77 -1.93 -0.33
CA ILE A 44 -3.32 -2.94 -1.22
C ILE A 44 -4.33 -2.13 -1.99
N THR A 45 -4.11 -1.94 -3.30
CA THR A 45 -5.10 -1.32 -4.17
C THR A 45 -6.29 -2.24 -4.09
N VAL A 46 -7.18 -1.97 -3.13
CA VAL A 46 -8.34 -2.79 -2.89
C VAL A 46 -9.21 -2.52 -4.09
N ASP A 47 -9.38 -3.55 -4.93
CA ASP A 47 -10.34 -3.52 -6.00
C ASP A 47 -11.73 -3.35 -5.34
N VAL A 48 -12.20 -2.11 -5.36
CA VAL A 48 -13.43 -1.68 -4.67
C VAL A 48 -14.60 -2.48 -5.20
N VAL A 49 -14.63 -2.72 -6.52
CA VAL A 49 -15.67 -3.49 -7.18
C VAL A 49 -15.69 -4.91 -6.61
N LYS A 50 -14.56 -5.64 -6.68
CA LYS A 50 -14.49 -7.01 -6.13
C LYS A 50 -14.82 -7.08 -4.65
N THR A 51 -14.45 -6.05 -3.88
CA THR A 51 -14.75 -6.00 -2.45
C THR A 51 -16.24 -5.87 -2.23
N TYR A 52 -16.90 -5.00 -2.98
CA TYR A 52 -18.35 -4.83 -2.92
C TYR A 52 -19.09 -6.07 -3.41
N GLU A 53 -18.62 -6.73 -4.46
CA GLU A 53 -19.18 -8.03 -4.91
C GLU A 53 -19.14 -9.07 -3.79
N ARG A 54 -18.01 -9.18 -3.07
CA ARG A 54 -17.89 -10.09 -1.92
C ARG A 54 -18.83 -9.74 -0.77
N ILE A 55 -19.04 -8.45 -0.51
CA ILE A 55 -19.98 -7.99 0.53
C ILE A 55 -21.41 -8.40 0.16
N VAL A 56 -21.82 -8.20 -1.09
CA VAL A 56 -23.14 -8.63 -1.59
C VAL A 56 -23.28 -10.15 -1.54
N ALA A 57 -22.22 -10.89 -1.92
CA ALA A 57 -22.21 -12.35 -1.86
C ALA A 57 -22.36 -12.90 -0.42
N LYS A 58 -21.98 -12.12 0.59
CA LYS A 58 -22.21 -12.45 2.01
C LYS A 58 -23.63 -12.13 2.50
N GLY A 59 -24.51 -11.61 1.63
CA GLY A 59 -25.88 -11.25 1.96
C GLY A 59 -26.05 -9.84 2.54
N SER A 60 -25.02 -9.01 2.51
CA SER A 60 -25.09 -7.62 2.96
C SER A 60 -25.50 -6.71 1.82
N TYR A 61 -26.74 -6.24 1.85
CA TYR A 61 -27.33 -5.38 0.81
C TYR A 61 -27.46 -3.93 1.32
N ASN A 62 -26.56 -3.06 0.85
CA ASN A 62 -26.66 -1.62 1.05
C ASN A 62 -27.09 -0.95 -0.28
N PRO A 63 -28.13 -0.09 -0.29
CA PRO A 63 -28.55 0.63 -1.48
C PRO A 63 -27.40 1.31 -2.23
N GLU A 64 -26.53 2.03 -1.53
CA GLU A 64 -25.42 2.77 -2.14
C GLU A 64 -24.41 1.83 -2.83
N LEU A 65 -24.16 0.67 -2.20
CA LEU A 65 -23.22 -0.32 -2.69
C LEU A 65 -23.75 -1.02 -3.95
N LEU A 66 -25.04 -1.42 -3.92
CA LEU A 66 -25.69 -2.05 -5.05
C LEU A 66 -25.84 -1.08 -6.22
N GLU A 67 -26.17 0.18 -5.94
CA GLU A 67 -26.22 1.23 -6.94
C GLU A 67 -24.84 1.50 -7.56
N TYR A 68 -23.78 1.54 -6.75
CA TYR A 68 -22.41 1.66 -7.25
C TYR A 68 -22.05 0.49 -8.19
N LEU A 69 -22.34 -0.76 -7.80
CA LEU A 69 -22.07 -1.93 -8.63
C LEU A 69 -22.89 -1.92 -9.93
N GLY A 70 -24.18 -1.61 -9.86
CA GLY A 70 -25.05 -1.50 -11.02
C GLY A 70 -24.55 -0.46 -12.01
N ASN A 71 -24.20 0.74 -11.51
CA ASN A 71 -23.65 1.83 -12.31
C ASN A 71 -22.27 1.50 -12.90
N HIS A 72 -21.38 0.89 -12.10
CA HIS A 72 -20.05 0.49 -12.57
C HIS A 72 -20.17 -0.47 -13.75
N TYR A 73 -20.98 -1.52 -13.62
CA TYR A 73 -21.17 -2.51 -14.67
C TYR A 73 -21.90 -1.96 -15.89
N TYR A 74 -22.80 -0.99 -15.70
CA TYR A 74 -23.40 -0.24 -16.81
C TYR A 74 -22.33 0.52 -17.61
N ASN A 75 -21.44 1.25 -16.92
CA ASN A 75 -20.39 2.06 -17.56
C ASN A 75 -19.37 1.22 -18.33
N VAL A 76 -19.06 0.01 -17.85
CA VAL A 76 -18.19 -0.94 -18.58
C VAL A 76 -18.96 -1.79 -19.60
N HIS A 77 -20.19 -1.42 -19.93
CA HIS A 77 -21.07 -2.09 -20.90
C HIS A 77 -21.39 -3.56 -20.57
N ASN A 78 -21.24 -3.96 -19.32
CA ASN A 78 -21.67 -5.27 -18.83
C ASN A 78 -23.11 -5.19 -18.33
N ILE A 79 -24.04 -5.17 -19.30
CA ILE A 79 -25.48 -5.03 -19.08
C ILE A 79 -26.03 -6.14 -18.18
N VAL A 80 -25.56 -7.38 -18.36
CA VAL A 80 -26.00 -8.54 -17.57
C VAL A 80 -25.69 -8.35 -16.09
N LYS A 81 -24.44 -8.02 -15.73
CA LYS A 81 -24.09 -7.77 -14.33
C LYS A 81 -24.77 -6.53 -13.78
N SER A 82 -24.87 -5.47 -14.58
CA SER A 82 -25.56 -4.24 -14.18
C SER A 82 -27.00 -4.53 -13.76
N LYS A 83 -27.74 -5.29 -14.58
CA LYS A 83 -29.11 -5.71 -14.31
C LYS A 83 -29.22 -6.53 -13.03
N ILE A 84 -28.32 -7.50 -12.80
CA ILE A 84 -28.32 -8.30 -11.56
C ILE A 84 -28.24 -7.42 -10.31
N TYR A 85 -27.33 -6.43 -10.28
CA TYR A 85 -27.17 -5.58 -9.11
C TYR A 85 -28.31 -4.57 -8.94
N PHE A 86 -28.87 -4.05 -10.04
CA PHE A 86 -30.07 -3.23 -9.96
C PHE A 86 -31.32 -4.04 -9.56
N ASP A 87 -31.50 -5.26 -10.05
CA ASP A 87 -32.58 -6.16 -9.62
C ASP A 87 -32.50 -6.38 -8.10
N LEU A 88 -31.29 -6.65 -7.58
CA LEU A 88 -31.04 -6.75 -6.14
C LEU A 88 -31.36 -5.44 -5.42
N LEU A 89 -30.98 -4.29 -5.98
CA LEU A 89 -31.28 -2.96 -5.41
C LEU A 89 -32.80 -2.75 -5.27
N PHE A 90 -33.56 -2.98 -6.34
CA PHE A 90 -35.02 -2.78 -6.34
C PHE A 90 -35.78 -3.84 -5.54
N THR A 91 -35.20 -5.02 -5.34
CA THR A 91 -35.82 -6.12 -4.58
C THR A 91 -35.53 -6.03 -3.08
N LYS A 92 -34.29 -5.68 -2.70
CA LYS A 92 -33.83 -5.74 -1.30
C LYS A 92 -33.84 -4.39 -0.60
N CYS A 93 -33.87 -3.28 -1.33
CA CYS A 93 -33.83 -1.94 -0.75
C CYS A 93 -35.16 -1.21 -0.89
N GLN A 94 -35.42 -0.30 0.06
CA GLN A 94 -36.59 0.58 0.00
C GLN A 94 -36.45 1.57 -1.16
N ARG A 95 -37.53 1.78 -1.92
CA ARG A 95 -37.54 2.71 -3.07
C ARG A 95 -37.13 4.13 -2.72
N SER A 96 -37.38 4.59 -1.48
CA SER A 96 -36.98 5.92 -1.00
C SER A 96 -35.46 6.13 -0.94
N LYS A 97 -34.68 5.04 -0.92
CA LYS A 97 -33.20 5.08 -0.84
C LYS A 97 -32.52 4.89 -2.19
N ILE A 98 -33.29 4.75 -3.27
CA ILE A 98 -32.77 4.52 -4.63
C ILE A 98 -32.69 5.86 -5.35
N SER A 99 -31.56 6.17 -5.97
CA SER A 99 -31.43 7.43 -6.71
C SER A 99 -32.29 7.45 -7.97
N ALA A 100 -32.74 8.64 -8.38
CA ALA A 100 -33.46 8.82 -9.64
C ALA A 100 -32.63 8.38 -10.87
N LYS A 101 -31.30 8.50 -10.78
CA LYS A 101 -30.38 8.05 -11.83
C LYS A 101 -30.41 6.53 -11.98
N ALA A 102 -30.34 5.80 -10.87
CA ALA A 102 -30.44 4.33 -10.89
C ALA A 102 -31.77 3.87 -11.50
N VAL A 103 -32.88 4.54 -11.17
CA VAL A 103 -34.19 4.28 -11.78
C VAL A 103 -34.18 4.52 -13.29
N ALA A 104 -33.56 5.61 -13.75
CA ALA A 104 -33.49 5.92 -15.17
C ALA A 104 -32.67 4.87 -15.93
N ILE A 105 -31.50 4.50 -15.41
CA ILE A 105 -30.63 3.48 -16.02
C ILE A 105 -31.33 2.13 -16.05
N TYR A 106 -31.96 1.72 -14.95
CA TYR A 106 -32.63 0.43 -14.88
C TYR A 106 -33.76 0.26 -15.90
N LYS A 107 -34.45 1.34 -16.26
CA LYS A 107 -35.47 1.33 -17.32
C LYS A 107 -34.90 1.10 -18.74
N THR A 108 -33.59 1.24 -18.91
CA THR A 108 -32.88 1.06 -20.19
C THR A 108 -32.20 -0.31 -20.32
N LEU A 109 -32.24 -1.13 -19.26
CA LEU A 109 -31.63 -2.47 -19.13
C LEU A 109 -32.65 -3.62 -19.36
#